data_AF-A0A358X3B9-F1
#
_entry.id   AF-A0A358X3B9-F1
#
_cell.length_a   1.000
_cell.length_b   1.000
_cell.length_c   1.000
_cell.angle_alpha   90.00
_cell.angle_beta   90.00
_cell.angle_gamma   90.00
#
_symmetry.space_group_name_H-M   'P 1'
#
loop_
_entity.id
_entity.type
_entity.pdbx_description
1 polymer ?
#
loop_
_entity_poly.entity_id
_entity_poly.type
_entity_poly.pdbx_seq_one_letter_code
_entity_poly.pdbx_strand_id
1 'polypeptide(L)'
;MCIYRRFFRWRWQYYASRIRINGFQQIRDILCLLLPYIKFKKLQAQAVFAACSLLSRKSIKLLTQKEKVKLLHYILIVQKNNYATKLKKSKEELQNIVGLTP
;
A
#
# COMPACT_ATOMS: atom_id res chain seq x y z
N MET A 1 34.04 -10.49 8.82
CA MET A 1 33.93 -10.18 7.38
C MET A 1 32.50 -10.46 6.96
N CYS A 2 31.69 -9.61 6.33
CA CYS A 2 31.85 -8.25 5.83
C CYS A 2 30.42 -7.65 5.68
N ILE A 3 30.27 -6.38 6.10
CA ILE A 3 29.43 -5.33 5.48
C ILE A 3 27.93 -5.66 5.40
N TYR A 4 27.06 -5.22 6.31
CA TYR A 4 26.38 -3.91 6.21
C TYR A 4 26.01 -3.38 7.61
N ARG A 5 26.96 -2.69 8.24
CA ARG A 5 26.70 -1.68 9.26
C ARG A 5 26.39 -0.35 8.55
N ARG A 6 25.51 0.45 9.18
CA ARG A 6 25.15 1.84 8.87
C ARG A 6 24.09 2.00 7.79
N PHE A 7 22.86 2.25 8.22
CA PHE A 7 22.11 3.46 7.83
C PHE A 7 20.89 3.53 8.76
N PHE A 8 20.66 4.68 9.40
CA PHE A 8 19.67 4.95 10.46
C PHE A 8 20.13 4.74 11.92
N ARG A 9 20.94 5.69 12.38
CA ARG A 9 21.05 6.05 13.80
C ARG A 9 20.38 7.42 14.00
N TRP A 10 19.07 7.39 14.26
CA TRP A 10 18.35 8.39 15.05
C TRP A 10 17.49 7.58 16.01
N ARG A 11 17.96 7.46 17.25
CA ARG A 11 17.38 6.63 18.31
C ARG A 11 16.59 7.57 19.23
N TRP A 12 15.30 7.71 18.95
CA TRP A 12 14.30 7.94 20.00
C TRP A 12 13.63 6.60 20.24
N GLN A 13 13.97 5.96 21.37
CA GLN A 13 13.56 4.61 21.70
C GLN A 13 12.20 4.65 22.41
N TYR A 14 11.13 4.90 21.65
CA TYR A 14 9.77 4.65 22.11
C TYR A 14 9.46 3.17 21.86
N TYR A 15 9.19 2.39 22.91
CA TYR A 15 8.64 1.03 22.81
C TYR A 15 7.18 1.11 22.34
N ALA A 16 6.95 1.47 21.09
CA ALA A 16 5.61 1.50 20.49
C ALA A 16 5.32 0.17 19.79
N SER A 17 4.40 -0.61 20.35
CA SER A 17 3.86 -1.82 19.70
C SER A 17 3.12 -1.43 18.44
N ARG A 18 3.48 -2.03 17.30
CA ARG A 18 2.86 -1.74 15.99
C ARG A 18 1.75 -2.75 15.71
N ILE A 19 0.52 -2.27 15.59
CA ILE A 19 -0.60 -3.11 15.12
C ILE A 19 -0.50 -3.24 13.60
N ARG A 20 -0.50 -4.48 13.11
CA ARG A 20 -0.58 -4.81 11.67
C ARG A 20 -1.85 -5.63 11.44
N ILE A 21 -2.66 -5.19 10.51
CA ILE A 21 -3.89 -5.88 10.10
C ILE A 21 -3.64 -6.38 8.67
N ASN A 22 -3.89 -7.66 8.44
CA ASN A 22 -3.68 -8.31 7.15
C ASN A 22 -5.02 -8.82 6.60
N GLY A 23 -5.09 -9.05 5.29
CA GLY A 23 -6.28 -9.56 4.61
C GLY A 23 -7.11 -8.46 3.97
N PHE A 24 -7.35 -8.57 2.66
CA PHE A 24 -8.02 -7.52 1.88
C PHE A 24 -9.46 -7.30 2.32
N GLN A 25 -10.20 -8.37 2.63
CA GLN A 25 -11.58 -8.27 3.11
C GLN A 25 -11.66 -7.57 4.46
N GLN A 26 -10.86 -8.00 5.44
CA GLN A 26 -10.83 -7.39 6.77
C GLN A 26 -10.44 -5.91 6.72
N ILE A 27 -9.41 -5.56 5.94
CA ILE A 27 -8.98 -4.17 5.77
C ILE A 27 -10.09 -3.33 5.11
N ARG A 28 -10.77 -3.87 4.09
CA ARG A 28 -11.90 -3.19 3.42
C ARG A 28 -13.00 -2.88 4.42
N ASP A 29 -13.39 -3.86 5.22
CA ASP A 29 -14.52 -3.73 6.15
C ASP A 29 -14.20 -2.74 7.27
N ILE A 30 -12.99 -2.79 7.82
CA ILE A 30 -12.51 -1.81 8.81
C ILE A 30 -12.44 -0.40 8.21
N LEU A 31 -11.87 -0.25 7.01
CA LEU A 31 -11.79 1.05 6.35
C LEU A 31 -13.17 1.60 6.00
N CYS A 32 -14.15 0.76 5.67
CA CYS A 32 -15.52 1.18 5.42
C CYS A 32 -16.09 1.93 6.64
N LEU A 33 -15.87 1.39 7.85
CA LEU A 33 -16.32 1.99 9.10
C LEU A 33 -15.53 3.26 9.46
N LEU A 34 -14.23 3.30 9.17
CA LEU A 34 -13.36 4.41 9.56
C LEU A 34 -13.39 5.58 8.57
N LEU A 35 -13.64 5.34 7.28
CA LEU A 35 -13.56 6.35 6.20
C LEU A 35 -14.32 7.67 6.48
N PRO A 36 -15.54 7.66 7.06
CA PRO A 36 -16.25 8.89 7.39
C PRO A 36 -15.51 9.77 8.40
N TYR A 37 -14.73 9.17 9.28
CA TYR A 37 -14.03 9.83 10.39
C TYR A 37 -12.58 10.19 10.07
N ILE A 38 -12.00 9.58 9.02
CA ILE A 38 -10.63 9.84 8.58
C ILE A 38 -10.55 11.23 7.90
N LYS A 39 -10.05 12.22 8.65
CA LYS A 39 -9.73 13.56 8.13
C LYS A 39 -8.32 13.59 7.52
N PHE A 40 -7.33 13.11 8.26
CA PHE A 40 -5.94 13.01 7.82
C PHE A 40 -5.71 11.74 7.01
N LYS A 41 -4.92 11.79 5.93
CA LYS A 41 -4.67 10.64 5.04
C LYS A 41 -5.91 10.08 4.35
N LYS A 42 -6.99 10.86 4.21
CA LYS A 42 -8.25 10.47 3.55
C LYS A 42 -8.03 9.87 2.15
N LEU A 43 -7.22 10.52 1.32
CA LEU A 43 -6.91 10.03 -0.05
C LEU A 43 -6.21 8.67 -0.04
N GLN A 44 -5.30 8.44 0.90
CA GLN A 44 -4.64 7.15 1.09
C GLN A 44 -5.65 6.09 1.53
N ALA A 45 -6.50 6.39 2.52
CA ALA A 45 -7.51 5.47 3.01
C ALA A 45 -8.51 5.08 1.91
N GLN A 46 -8.95 6.04 1.09
CA GLN A 46 -9.83 5.79 -0.06
C GLN A 46 -9.17 4.91 -1.13
N ALA A 47 -7.90 5.18 -1.46
CA ALA A 47 -7.16 4.36 -2.42
C ALA A 47 -6.97 2.93 -1.91
N VAL A 48 -6.65 2.75 -0.62
CA VAL A 48 -6.53 1.41 -0.01
C VAL A 48 -7.87 0.71 0.03
N PHE A 49 -8.95 1.39 0.39
CA PHE A 49 -10.30 0.82 0.38
C PHE A 49 -10.72 0.36 -1.01
N ALA A 50 -10.47 1.15 -2.05
CA ALA A 50 -10.76 0.79 -3.44
C ALA A 50 -9.93 -0.41 -3.91
N ALA A 51 -8.62 -0.42 -3.60
CA ALA A 51 -7.74 -1.54 -3.91
C ALA A 51 -8.18 -2.83 -3.20
N CYS A 52 -8.47 -2.75 -1.90
CA CYS A 52 -8.94 -3.89 -1.11
C CYS A 52 -10.32 -4.38 -1.57
N SER A 53 -11.20 -3.49 -2.01
CA SER A 53 -12.49 -3.86 -2.61
C SER A 53 -12.30 -4.69 -3.87
N LEU A 54 -11.36 -4.31 -4.74
CA LEU A 54 -11.03 -5.07 -5.95
C LEU A 54 -10.41 -6.43 -5.61
N LEU A 55 -9.42 -6.44 -4.71
CA LEU A 55 -8.66 -7.64 -4.32
C LEU A 55 -9.45 -8.61 -3.43
N SER A 56 -10.49 -8.14 -2.75
CA SER A 56 -11.40 -8.99 -1.97
C SER A 56 -12.31 -9.84 -2.86
N ARG A 57 -12.52 -9.44 -4.13
CA ARG A 57 -13.43 -10.12 -5.05
C ARG A 57 -12.72 -11.11 -5.97
N LYS A 58 -11.48 -10.81 -6.37
CA LYS A 58 -10.70 -11.61 -7.32
C LYS A 58 -9.23 -11.63 -6.89
N SER A 59 -8.57 -12.75 -7.14
CA SER A 59 -7.12 -12.83 -7.00
C SER A 59 -6.43 -11.95 -8.06
N ILE A 60 -5.22 -11.46 -7.77
CA ILE A 60 -4.45 -10.59 -8.67
C ILE A 60 -4.29 -11.20 -10.07
N LYS A 61 -4.12 -12.54 -10.14
CA LYS A 61 -3.95 -13.28 -11.39
C LYS A 61 -5.20 -13.25 -12.28
N LEU A 62 -6.38 -13.11 -11.69
CA LEU A 62 -7.68 -13.07 -12.37
C LEU A 62 -8.16 -11.65 -12.68
N LEU A 63 -7.36 -10.62 -12.36
CA LEU A 63 -7.68 -9.24 -12.71
C LEU A 63 -7.46 -9.00 -14.19
N THR A 64 -8.45 -8.35 -14.82
CA THR A 64 -8.34 -7.84 -16.18
C THR A 64 -7.25 -6.76 -16.26
N GLN A 65 -6.71 -6.51 -17.45
CA GLN A 65 -5.71 -5.46 -17.67
C GLN A 65 -6.19 -4.09 -17.14
N LYS A 66 -7.47 -3.75 -17.35
CA LYS A 66 -8.06 -2.50 -16.84
C LYS A 66 -8.09 -2.46 -15.31
N GLU A 67 -8.43 -3.56 -14.65
CA GLU A 67 -8.43 -3.67 -13.18
C GLU A 67 -7.01 -3.60 -12.61
N LYS A 68 -6.03 -4.24 -13.27
CA LYS A 68 -4.61 -4.15 -12.94
C LYS A 68 -4.07 -2.71 -13.02
N VAL A 69 -4.43 -1.96 -14.06
CA VAL A 69 -4.07 -0.53 -14.18
C VAL A 69 -4.69 0.30 -13.06
N LYS A 70 -5.96 0.05 -12.71
CA LYS A 70 -6.60 0.71 -11.56
C LYS A 70 -5.87 0.41 -10.26
N LEU A 71 -5.48 -0.86 -10.04
CA LEU A 71 -4.73 -1.28 -8.87
C LEU A 71 -3.38 -0.55 -8.77
N LEU A 72 -2.63 -0.49 -9.89
CA LEU A 72 -1.39 0.26 -9.99
C LEU A 72 -1.59 1.74 -9.62
N HIS A 73 -2.65 2.35 -10.15
CA HIS A 73 -2.99 3.74 -9.86
C HIS A 73 -3.24 3.98 -8.36
N TYR A 74 -3.98 3.08 -7.69
CA TYR A 74 -4.19 3.16 -6.24
C TYR A 74 -2.89 3.05 -5.46
N ILE A 75 -1.99 2.14 -5.84
CA ILE A 75 -0.67 1.99 -5.20
C ILE A 75 0.14 3.30 -5.33
N LEU A 76 0.15 3.93 -6.50
CA LEU A 76 0.84 5.20 -6.73
C LEU A 76 0.25 6.34 -5.88
N ILE A 77 -1.08 6.41 -5.74
CA ILE A 77 -1.73 7.38 -4.84
C ILE A 77 -1.25 7.18 -3.39
N VAL A 78 -1.19 5.93 -2.92
CA VAL A 78 -0.71 5.61 -1.56
C VAL A 78 0.76 6.01 -1.39
N GLN A 79 1.63 5.70 -2.36
CA GLN A 79 3.04 6.08 -2.32
C GLN A 79 3.26 7.60 -2.38
N LYS A 80 2.41 8.34 -3.11
CA LYS A 80 2.47 9.81 -3.18
C LYS A 80 2.07 10.45 -1.85
N ASN A 81 1.03 9.93 -1.21
CA ASN A 81 0.47 10.47 0.04
C ASN A 81 1.23 10.01 1.31
N ASN A 82 2.12 9.02 1.20
CA ASN A 82 3.05 8.67 2.27
C ASN A 82 4.24 9.63 2.26
N TYR A 83 4.36 10.41 3.35
CA TYR A 83 5.43 11.38 3.59
C TYR A 83 6.80 10.66 3.54
N ALA A 84 7.60 11.00 2.53
CA ALA A 84 8.99 10.58 2.30
C ALA A 84 9.37 9.13 2.68
N THR A 85 8.94 8.14 1.89
CA THR A 85 9.57 6.82 1.90
C THR A 85 10.86 6.85 1.07
N LYS A 86 12.01 6.54 1.69
CA LYS A 86 13.34 6.53 1.02
C LYS A 86 13.46 5.55 -0.15
N LEU A 87 12.54 4.58 -0.26
CA LEU A 87 12.50 3.56 -1.31
C LEU A 87 11.07 3.49 -1.88
N LYS A 88 10.78 4.30 -2.90
CA LYS A 88 9.54 4.19 -3.67
C LYS A 88 9.82 3.30 -4.88
N LYS A 89 9.00 2.27 -5.09
CA LYS A 89 9.06 1.49 -6.32
C LYS A 89 8.61 2.37 -7.48
N SER A 90 9.35 2.34 -8.58
CA SER A 90 9.00 3.09 -9.78
C SER A 90 7.69 2.55 -10.37
N LYS A 91 7.04 3.36 -11.22
CA LYS A 91 5.84 2.92 -11.94
C LYS A 91 6.11 1.65 -12.75
N GLU A 92 7.28 1.55 -13.37
CA GLU A 92 7.72 0.41 -14.18
C GLU A 92 7.91 -0.84 -13.33
N GLU A 93 8.57 -0.72 -12.17
CA GLU A 93 8.70 -1.84 -11.23
C GLU A 93 7.32 -2.35 -10.76
N LEU A 94 6.39 -1.43 -10.50
CA LEU A 94 5.02 -1.79 -10.11
C LEU A 94 4.23 -2.41 -11.27
N GLN A 95 4.47 -2.01 -12.52
CA GLN A 95 3.87 -2.62 -13.71
C GLN A 95 4.29 -4.09 -13.85
N ASN A 96 5.59 -4.37 -13.66
CA ASN A 96 6.11 -5.74 -13.67
C ASN A 96 5.48 -6.57 -12.54
N ILE A 97 5.39 -6.03 -11.32
CA ILE A 97 4.80 -6.74 -10.16
C ILE A 97 3.32 -7.09 -10.38
N VAL A 98 2.55 -6.20 -11.00
CA VAL A 98 1.12 -6.41 -11.27
C VAL A 98 0.91 -7.27 -12.54
N GLY A 99 1.98 -7.59 -13.28
CA GLY A 99 1.93 -8.36 -14.52
C GLY A 99 1.20 -7.62 -15.63
N LEU A 100 1.50 -6.33 -15.78
CA LEU A 100 1.06 -5.46 -16.89
C LEU A 100 2.04 -5.46 -18.07
N THR A 101 3.27 -5.92 -17.83
CA THR A 101 4.39 -6.04 -18.77
C THR A 101 4.97 -7.45 -18.66
N PRO A 102 5.40 -8.07 -19.79
CA PRO A 102 6.06 -9.37 -19.79
C PRO A 102 7.41 -9.34 -19.08
#